data_AF-A0A8T4LTV3-F1
#
_entry.id   AF-A0A8T4LTV3-F1
#
_cell.length_a   1.000
_cell.length_b   1.000
_cell.length_c   1.000
_cell.angle_alpha   90.00
_cell.angle_beta   90.00
_cell.angle_gamma   90.00
#
_symmetry.space_group_name_H-M   'P 1'
#
loop_
_entity.id
_entity.type
_entity.pdbx_description
1 polymer ?
#
loop_
_entity_poly.entity_id
_entity_poly.type
_entity_poly.pdbx_seq_one_letter_code
_entity_poly.pdbx_strand_id
1 'polypeptide(L)'
;MTNYNQLVEKIAKSSGLSVEDINRRVEAKCAKLSGLISKEGSAQIVASELGISFDKEKLKINELMSGMKKVNLIGKILSTAPIRNFTTKNGVESKVMAMALADETGNVRTVLWDTNHISLFETSKIKEGDVIEVSNGSIRNDELHLGSFSDIKISKEQITNVKTESFTPERSLDSVKPGQNIKNRAFIVQIFEPRFFEVCPKCNKKAVNNECGEHGTIVPVKRALITLVLDDGSENIRGVVFSEGIKALGIEDNELENKELFEKKKNELLGEEFIFEGSMRSNSVFNTTELIVNKVNKIEVDSLIESLRV
;
A
#
# COMPACT_ATOMS: atom_id res chain seq x y z
N MET A 1 -9.08 -10.36 2.35
CA MET A 1 -8.45 -11.66 2.71
C MET A 1 -7.04 -11.40 3.23
N THR A 2 -6.61 -12.04 4.32
CA THR A 2 -5.26 -11.88 4.84
C THR A 2 -4.21 -12.51 3.91
N ASN A 3 -2.97 -12.00 3.95
CA ASN A 3 -1.78 -12.54 3.26
C ASN A 3 -1.63 -14.06 3.47
N TYR A 4 -1.96 -14.50 4.68
CA TYR A 4 -1.91 -15.89 5.08
C TYR A 4 -2.92 -16.76 4.29
N ASN A 5 -4.18 -16.34 4.20
CA ASN A 5 -5.22 -17.12 3.53
C ASN A 5 -4.92 -17.33 2.05
N GLN A 6 -4.48 -16.29 1.35
CA GLN A 6 -4.08 -16.38 -0.06
C GLN A 6 -2.92 -17.36 -0.26
N LEU A 7 -1.92 -17.35 0.64
CA LEU A 7 -0.81 -18.29 0.60
C LEU A 7 -1.29 -19.74 0.82
N VAL A 8 -2.17 -19.95 1.80
CA VAL A 8 -2.75 -21.28 2.10
C VAL A 8 -3.56 -21.80 0.90
N GLU A 9 -4.39 -20.96 0.30
CA GLU A 9 -5.17 -21.30 -0.90
C GLU A 9 -4.25 -21.70 -2.07
N LYS A 10 -3.16 -20.95 -2.31
CA LYS A 10 -2.17 -21.30 -3.33
C LYS A 10 -1.51 -22.64 -3.05
N ILE A 11 -1.09 -22.89 -1.80
CA ILE A 11 -0.47 -24.17 -1.42
C ILE A 11 -1.48 -25.32 -1.58
N ALA A 12 -2.73 -25.12 -1.16
CA ALA A 12 -3.81 -26.10 -1.29
C ALA A 12 -4.03 -26.47 -2.78
N LYS A 13 -4.17 -25.46 -3.64
CA LYS A 13 -4.33 -25.64 -5.09
C LYS A 13 -3.17 -26.41 -5.73
N SER A 14 -1.92 -26.08 -5.39
CA SER A 14 -0.74 -26.72 -5.97
C SER A 14 -0.43 -28.10 -5.38
N SER A 15 -0.85 -28.38 -4.13
CA SER A 15 -0.65 -29.67 -3.47
C SER A 15 -1.79 -30.67 -3.72
N GLY A 16 -2.95 -30.19 -4.19
CA GLY A 16 -4.18 -30.99 -4.29
C GLY A 16 -4.81 -31.31 -2.92
N LEU A 17 -4.40 -30.64 -1.84
CA LEU A 17 -4.94 -30.81 -0.50
C LEU A 17 -6.02 -29.77 -0.21
N SER A 18 -6.86 -30.04 0.81
CA SER A 18 -7.84 -29.06 1.27
C SER A 18 -7.16 -27.88 1.98
N VAL A 19 -7.82 -26.70 1.96
CA VAL A 19 -7.37 -25.51 2.71
C VAL A 19 -7.27 -25.82 4.20
N GLU A 20 -8.18 -26.63 4.74
CA GLU A 20 -8.21 -27.08 6.12
C GLU A 20 -6.98 -27.95 6.47
N ASP A 21 -6.60 -28.86 5.59
CA ASP A 21 -5.40 -29.69 5.77
C ASP A 21 -4.12 -28.85 5.79
N ILE A 22 -4.02 -27.87 4.88
CA ILE A 22 -2.88 -26.95 4.87
C ILE A 22 -2.85 -26.14 6.16
N ASN A 23 -3.97 -25.55 6.57
CA ASN A 23 -4.08 -24.81 7.83
C ASN A 23 -3.63 -25.66 9.03
N ARG A 24 -4.10 -26.91 9.12
CA ARG A 24 -3.70 -27.83 10.18
C ARG A 24 -2.18 -28.07 10.20
N ARG A 25 -1.56 -28.23 9.03
CA ARG A 25 -0.10 -28.40 8.91
C ARG A 25 0.65 -27.14 9.33
N VAL A 26 0.16 -25.96 8.95
CA VAL A 26 0.75 -24.68 9.35
C VAL A 26 0.70 -24.50 10.86
N GLU A 27 -0.46 -24.72 11.47
CA GLU A 27 -0.63 -24.58 12.93
C GLU A 27 0.28 -25.52 13.71
N ALA A 28 0.37 -26.79 13.27
CA ALA A 28 1.31 -27.75 13.84
C ALA A 28 2.77 -27.27 13.72
N LYS A 29 3.12 -26.58 12.62
CA LYS A 29 4.46 -26.03 12.42
C LYS A 29 4.75 -24.82 13.29
N CYS A 30 3.81 -23.88 13.38
CA CYS A 30 3.88 -22.73 14.29
C CYS A 30 4.08 -23.20 15.74
N ALA A 31 3.30 -24.19 16.18
CA ALA A 31 3.39 -24.76 17.52
C ALA A 31 4.75 -25.44 17.76
N LYS A 32 5.24 -26.22 16.79
CA LYS A 32 6.55 -26.91 16.88
C LYS A 32 7.72 -25.93 17.00
N LEU A 33 7.58 -24.74 16.43
CA LEU A 33 8.57 -23.67 16.46
C LEU A 33 8.32 -22.66 17.59
N SER A 34 7.50 -23.03 18.59
CA SER A 34 7.20 -22.23 19.78
C SER A 34 6.77 -20.79 19.48
N GLY A 35 6.08 -20.58 18.35
CA GLY A 35 5.64 -19.24 17.93
C GLY A 35 6.76 -18.29 17.48
N LEU A 36 8.00 -18.77 17.32
CA LEU A 36 9.12 -17.96 16.82
C LEU A 36 8.97 -17.55 15.35
N ILE A 37 8.09 -18.23 14.62
CA ILE A 37 7.81 -17.99 13.21
C ILE A 37 6.33 -17.67 13.03
N SER A 38 6.04 -16.67 12.19
CA SER A 38 4.67 -16.28 11.86
C SER A 38 3.92 -17.40 11.13
N LYS A 39 2.59 -17.28 11.03
CA LYS A 39 1.75 -18.22 10.27
C LYS A 39 2.19 -18.28 8.80
N GLU A 40 2.56 -17.16 8.20
CA GLU A 40 3.04 -17.07 6.82
C GLU A 40 4.40 -17.77 6.66
N GLY A 41 5.34 -17.56 7.59
CA GLY A 41 6.63 -18.25 7.57
C GLY A 41 6.45 -19.76 7.72
N SER A 42 5.50 -20.19 8.56
CA SER A 42 5.15 -21.60 8.72
C SER A 42 4.49 -22.17 7.46
N ALA A 43 3.63 -21.42 6.78
CA ALA A 43 3.05 -21.80 5.49
C ALA A 43 4.12 -21.96 4.41
N GLN A 44 5.14 -21.10 4.36
CA GLN A 44 6.27 -21.27 3.45
C GLN A 44 7.06 -22.56 3.73
N ILE A 45 7.24 -22.93 5.01
CA ILE A 45 7.90 -24.19 5.36
C ILE A 45 7.04 -25.38 4.90
N VAL A 46 5.73 -25.34 5.13
CA VAL A 46 4.79 -26.38 4.66
C VAL A 46 4.82 -26.51 3.14
N ALA A 47 4.85 -25.39 2.41
CA ALA A 47 4.99 -25.40 0.94
C ALA A 47 6.28 -26.12 0.51
N SER A 48 7.41 -25.78 1.14
CA SER A 48 8.69 -26.41 0.86
C SER A 48 8.69 -27.91 1.18
N GLU A 49 8.02 -28.35 2.25
CA GLU A 49 7.91 -29.77 2.62
C GLU A 49 7.04 -30.56 1.64
N LEU A 50 6.07 -29.89 1.02
CA LEU A 50 5.25 -30.44 -0.06
C LEU A 50 5.96 -30.42 -1.41
N GLY A 51 7.21 -29.95 -1.48
CA GLY A 51 7.98 -29.83 -2.72
C GLY A 51 7.47 -28.71 -3.64
N ILE A 52 6.65 -27.80 -3.12
CA ILE A 52 6.07 -26.69 -3.87
C ILE A 52 7.01 -25.49 -3.76
N SER A 53 7.45 -24.99 -4.91
CA SER A 53 8.23 -23.76 -5.01
C SER A 53 7.55 -22.80 -5.98
N PHE A 54 7.40 -21.56 -5.53
CA PHE A 54 6.82 -20.46 -6.32
C PHE A 54 7.92 -19.60 -6.97
N ASP A 55 9.20 -19.98 -6.83
CA ASP A 55 10.37 -19.16 -7.20
C ASP A 55 10.46 -18.81 -8.70
N LYS A 56 9.77 -19.56 -9.57
CA LYS A 56 9.76 -19.35 -11.03
C LYS A 56 8.40 -18.92 -11.58
N GLU A 57 7.38 -18.85 -10.71
CA GLU A 57 6.05 -18.44 -11.14
C GLU A 57 6.03 -16.93 -11.40
N LYS A 58 5.30 -16.53 -12.44
CA LYS A 58 5.01 -15.12 -12.72
C LYS A 58 3.73 -14.76 -12.00
N LEU A 59 3.83 -13.87 -11.03
CA LEU A 59 2.72 -13.39 -10.23
C LEU A 59 2.06 -12.19 -10.90
N LYS A 60 0.75 -12.05 -10.66
CA LYS A 60 0.02 -10.80 -10.94
C LYS A 60 0.18 -9.82 -9.78
N ILE A 61 0.00 -8.54 -10.07
CA ILE A 61 0.22 -7.46 -9.08
C ILE A 61 -0.71 -7.60 -7.87
N ASN A 62 -1.97 -8.00 -8.05
CA ASN A 62 -2.90 -8.22 -6.95
C ASN A 62 -2.59 -9.46 -6.09
N GLU A 63 -1.67 -10.32 -6.52
CA GLU A 63 -1.19 -11.48 -5.76
C GLU A 63 0.07 -11.17 -4.95
N LEU A 64 0.59 -9.93 -5.07
CA LEU A 64 1.78 -9.51 -4.35
C LEU A 64 1.48 -9.34 -2.87
N MET A 65 2.30 -10.02 -2.07
CA MET A 65 2.13 -10.13 -0.65
C MET A 65 3.35 -9.53 0.07
N SER A 66 3.09 -8.75 1.13
CA SER A 66 4.16 -8.10 1.88
C SER A 66 5.15 -9.14 2.41
N GLY A 67 6.46 -8.91 2.22
CA GLY A 67 7.51 -9.82 2.63
C GLY A 67 7.85 -10.93 1.64
N MET A 68 7.14 -11.03 0.50
CA MET A 68 7.52 -11.96 -0.58
C MET A 68 8.94 -11.69 -1.08
N LYS A 69 9.66 -12.76 -1.40
CA LYS A 69 10.99 -12.74 -2.02
C LYS A 69 10.93 -13.53 -3.31
N LYS A 70 11.92 -13.28 -4.19
CA LYS A 70 12.02 -13.92 -5.51
C LYS A 70 10.76 -13.75 -6.37
N VAL A 71 10.14 -12.57 -6.28
CA VAL A 71 8.96 -12.24 -7.07
C VAL A 71 9.35 -12.08 -8.53
N ASN A 72 8.65 -12.78 -9.41
CA ASN A 72 8.74 -12.57 -10.84
C ASN A 72 7.38 -12.06 -11.34
N LEU A 73 7.38 -11.05 -12.19
CA LEU A 73 6.16 -10.50 -12.78
C LEU A 73 6.44 -9.85 -14.14
N ILE A 74 5.39 -9.58 -14.88
CA ILE A 74 5.45 -8.76 -16.10
C ILE A 74 4.54 -7.56 -15.88
N GLY A 75 5.06 -6.37 -16.15
CA GLY A 75 4.32 -5.14 -15.98
C GLY A 75 4.69 -4.09 -17.02
N LYS A 76 3.74 -3.24 -17.36
CA LYS A 76 3.94 -2.05 -18.17
C LYS A 76 4.37 -0.89 -17.29
N ILE A 77 5.39 -0.15 -17.73
CA ILE A 77 5.87 1.05 -17.04
C ILE A 77 4.87 2.17 -17.32
N LEU A 78 4.14 2.61 -16.29
CA LEU A 78 3.20 3.74 -16.40
C LEU A 78 3.92 5.08 -16.29
N SER A 79 4.85 5.17 -15.35
CA SER A 79 5.58 6.39 -15.06
C SER A 79 6.90 6.11 -14.34
N THR A 80 7.81 7.06 -14.44
CA THR A 80 9.14 7.03 -13.83
C THR A 80 9.35 8.26 -12.96
N ALA A 81 9.97 8.06 -11.80
CA ALA A 81 10.40 9.14 -10.93
C ALA A 81 11.83 9.59 -11.30
N PRO A 82 12.21 10.85 -11.00
CA PRO A 82 13.57 11.32 -11.21
C PRO A 82 14.59 10.46 -10.45
N ILE A 83 15.72 10.18 -11.09
CA ILE A 83 16.85 9.47 -10.48
C ILE A 83 17.45 10.35 -9.38
N ARG A 84 17.64 9.77 -8.20
CA ARG A 84 18.25 10.44 -7.05
C ARG A 84 19.61 9.83 -6.77
N ASN A 85 20.62 10.68 -6.65
CA ASN A 85 21.96 10.28 -6.23
C ASN A 85 22.08 10.38 -4.71
N PHE A 86 22.79 9.45 -4.09
CA PHE A 86 23.09 9.48 -2.66
C PHE A 86 24.44 8.83 -2.38
N THR A 87 25.04 9.20 -1.25
CA THR A 87 26.25 8.54 -0.75
C THR A 87 25.84 7.49 0.27
N THR A 88 26.26 6.25 0.06
CA THR A 88 26.05 5.16 1.03
C THR A 88 26.81 5.44 2.33
N LYS A 89 26.46 4.70 3.40
CA LYS A 89 27.18 4.79 4.69
C LYS A 89 28.69 4.51 4.56
N ASN A 90 29.10 3.79 3.51
CA ASN A 90 30.50 3.44 3.25
C ASN A 90 31.20 4.48 2.35
N GLY A 91 30.58 5.63 2.07
CA GLY A 91 31.16 6.68 1.24
C GLY A 91 31.04 6.44 -0.27
N VAL A 92 30.40 5.35 -0.71
CA VAL A 92 30.24 5.03 -2.14
C VAL A 92 29.04 5.79 -2.70
N GLU A 93 29.21 6.48 -3.82
CA GLU A 93 28.12 7.09 -4.58
C GLU A 93 27.21 6.01 -5.19
N SER A 94 25.90 6.20 -5.06
CA SER A 94 24.89 5.28 -5.57
C SER A 94 23.66 6.04 -6.04
N LYS A 95 22.75 5.32 -6.69
CA LYS A 95 21.54 5.88 -7.31
C LYS A 95 20.32 5.11 -6.85
N VAL A 96 19.20 5.79 -6.76
CA VAL A 96 17.89 5.18 -6.56
C VAL A 96 16.89 5.79 -7.54
N MET A 97 16.06 4.93 -8.10
CA MET A 97 14.97 5.32 -9.00
C MET A 97 13.71 4.57 -8.59
N ALA A 98 12.56 5.17 -8.83
CA ALA A 98 11.28 4.46 -8.69
C ALA A 98 10.47 4.57 -9.98
N MET A 99 9.64 3.59 -10.23
CA MET A 99 8.68 3.55 -11.34
C MET A 99 7.37 2.91 -10.89
N ALA A 100 6.28 3.17 -11.61
CA ALA A 100 5.02 2.47 -11.44
C ALA A 100 4.91 1.37 -12.50
N LEU A 101 4.82 0.11 -12.06
CA LEU A 101 4.54 -1.03 -12.93
C LEU A 101 3.09 -1.43 -12.80
N ALA A 102 2.43 -1.68 -13.93
CA ALA A 102 1.02 -2.05 -13.97
C ALA A 102 0.75 -3.26 -14.86
N ASP A 103 -0.26 -4.01 -14.47
CA ASP A 103 -0.86 -5.09 -15.25
C ASP A 103 -2.39 -4.93 -15.24
N GLU A 104 -3.13 -5.95 -15.67
CA GLU A 104 -4.59 -5.92 -15.69
C GLU A 104 -5.24 -5.95 -14.29
N THR A 105 -4.45 -6.29 -13.26
CA THR A 105 -4.91 -6.50 -11.88
C THR A 105 -4.68 -5.29 -10.98
N GLY A 106 -3.70 -4.43 -11.29
CA GLY A 106 -3.41 -3.20 -10.55
C GLY A 106 -2.09 -2.56 -10.97
N ASN A 107 -1.59 -1.65 -10.13
CA ASN A 107 -0.19 -1.21 -10.22
C ASN A 107 0.54 -1.29 -8.89
N VAL A 108 1.86 -1.44 -8.98
CA VAL A 108 2.80 -1.51 -7.87
C VAL A 108 3.94 -0.53 -8.09
N ARG A 109 4.28 0.19 -7.02
CA ARG A 109 5.46 1.04 -6.99
C ARG A 109 6.71 0.16 -6.91
N THR A 110 7.62 0.35 -7.85
CA THR A 110 8.84 -0.45 -8.01
C THR A 110 10.06 0.43 -7.81
N VAL A 111 10.95 0.06 -6.89
CA VAL A 111 12.15 0.81 -6.52
C VAL A 111 13.40 0.05 -6.96
N LEU A 112 14.22 0.72 -7.77
CA LEU A 112 15.49 0.21 -8.27
C LEU A 112 16.62 0.76 -7.43
N TRP A 113 17.46 -0.15 -6.93
CA TRP A 113 18.66 0.18 -6.15
C TRP A 113 19.96 -0.14 -6.89
N ASP A 114 19.90 -0.99 -7.91
CA ASP A 114 21.06 -1.38 -8.71
C ASP A 114 21.35 -0.37 -9.82
N THR A 115 22.59 0.10 -9.88
CA THR A 115 23.01 1.13 -10.85
C THR A 115 22.98 0.62 -12.29
N ASN A 116 23.16 -0.69 -12.54
CA ASN A 116 23.08 -1.24 -13.88
C ASN A 116 21.65 -1.21 -14.38
N HIS A 117 20.68 -1.58 -13.55
CA HIS A 117 19.26 -1.46 -13.90
C HIS A 117 18.87 0.00 -14.17
N ILE A 118 19.31 0.93 -13.32
CA ILE A 118 19.05 2.37 -13.50
C ILE A 118 19.68 2.88 -14.80
N SER A 119 20.87 2.39 -15.18
CA SER A 119 21.53 2.80 -16.43
C SER A 119 20.74 2.47 -17.69
N LEU A 120 19.86 1.46 -17.66
CA LEU A 120 18.97 1.13 -18.78
C LEU A 120 17.97 2.25 -19.05
N PHE A 121 17.56 2.99 -18.01
CA PHE A 121 16.70 4.16 -18.13
C PHE A 121 17.49 5.40 -18.54
N GLU A 122 18.69 5.61 -17.98
CA GLU A 122 19.58 6.72 -18.37
C GLU A 122 19.93 6.66 -19.86
N THR A 123 20.15 5.46 -20.38
CA THR A 123 20.46 5.21 -21.81
C THR A 123 19.22 5.07 -22.68
N SER A 124 18.01 5.30 -22.13
CA SER A 124 16.73 5.17 -22.84
C SER A 124 16.51 3.81 -23.52
N LYS A 125 17.19 2.75 -23.05
CA LYS A 125 16.95 1.37 -23.48
C LYS A 125 15.61 0.87 -22.97
N ILE A 126 15.21 1.32 -21.78
CA ILE A 126 13.90 1.11 -21.18
C ILE A 126 13.30 2.48 -20.86
N LYS A 127 12.02 2.68 -21.17
CA LYS A 127 11.30 3.94 -20.94
C LYS A 127 9.84 3.71 -20.55
N GLU A 128 9.16 4.80 -20.20
CA GLU A 128 7.73 4.80 -19.97
C GLU A 128 6.96 4.25 -21.18
N GLY A 129 5.95 3.43 -20.91
CA GLY A 129 5.17 2.72 -21.91
C GLY A 129 5.69 1.32 -22.25
N ASP A 130 6.95 1.00 -21.98
CA ASP A 130 7.50 -0.33 -22.24
C ASP A 130 6.92 -1.39 -21.28
N VAL A 131 6.83 -2.63 -21.76
CA VAL A 131 6.50 -3.79 -20.94
C VAL A 131 7.80 -4.49 -20.55
N ILE A 132 8.01 -4.68 -19.26
CA ILE A 132 9.20 -5.34 -18.72
C ILE A 132 8.84 -6.60 -17.96
N GLU A 133 9.72 -7.59 -18.06
CA GLU A 133 9.77 -8.74 -17.18
C GLU A 133 10.75 -8.45 -16.04
N VAL A 134 10.26 -8.62 -14.82
CA VAL A 134 11.03 -8.51 -13.59
C VAL A 134 11.25 -9.90 -13.05
N SER A 135 12.49 -10.21 -12.69
CA SER A 135 12.86 -11.45 -12.01
C SER A 135 13.50 -11.17 -10.66
N ASN A 136 13.27 -12.07 -9.70
CA ASN A 136 13.88 -12.03 -8.37
C ASN A 136 13.70 -10.70 -7.60
N GLY A 137 12.52 -10.08 -7.71
CA GLY A 137 12.16 -8.93 -6.90
C GLY A 137 11.83 -9.30 -5.46
N SER A 138 11.69 -8.28 -4.60
CA SER A 138 11.28 -8.46 -3.20
C SER A 138 10.21 -7.45 -2.82
N ILE A 139 9.16 -7.88 -2.12
CA ILE A 139 8.10 -6.99 -1.66
C ILE A 139 8.42 -6.51 -0.25
N ARG A 140 8.52 -5.19 -0.09
CA ARG A 140 8.70 -4.53 1.20
C ARG A 140 7.80 -3.32 1.24
N ASN A 141 7.02 -3.16 2.32
CA ASN A 141 6.10 -2.04 2.48
C ASN A 141 5.14 -1.89 1.28
N ASP A 142 4.71 -3.04 0.73
CA ASP A 142 3.88 -3.14 -0.48
C ASP A 142 4.49 -2.48 -1.74
N GLU A 143 5.79 -2.16 -1.72
CA GLU A 143 6.60 -1.78 -2.88
C GLU A 143 7.43 -2.97 -3.37
N LEU A 144 7.66 -3.04 -4.68
CA LEU A 144 8.56 -3.99 -5.32
C LEU A 144 9.98 -3.43 -5.35
N HIS A 145 10.90 -4.04 -4.62
CA HIS A 145 12.30 -3.64 -4.56
C HIS A 145 13.16 -4.54 -5.46
N LEU A 146 13.94 -3.90 -6.33
CA LEU A 146 14.88 -4.53 -7.25
C LEU A 146 16.32 -4.18 -6.85
N GLY A 147 17.03 -5.20 -6.37
CA GLY A 147 18.44 -5.10 -5.99
C GLY A 147 19.36 -5.74 -7.02
N SER A 148 20.61 -5.99 -6.64
CA SER A 148 21.64 -6.59 -7.51
C SER A 148 21.37 -8.05 -7.91
N PHE A 149 20.51 -8.76 -7.17
CA PHE A 149 20.08 -10.13 -7.49
C PHE A 149 18.80 -10.18 -8.33
N SER A 150 18.15 -9.04 -8.54
CA SER A 150 17.01 -8.92 -9.43
C SER A 150 17.47 -8.78 -10.87
N ASP A 151 16.57 -8.96 -11.83
CA ASP A 151 16.84 -8.72 -13.24
C ASP A 151 15.63 -8.01 -13.88
N ILE A 152 15.90 -7.19 -14.89
CA ILE A 152 14.89 -6.45 -15.65
C ILE A 152 15.17 -6.60 -17.14
N LYS A 153 14.18 -7.07 -17.90
CA LYS A 153 14.27 -7.23 -19.36
C LYS A 153 13.03 -6.70 -20.04
N ILE A 154 13.19 -6.18 -21.25
CA ILE A 154 12.02 -5.88 -22.10
C ILE A 154 11.31 -7.19 -22.43
N SER A 155 10.01 -7.22 -22.17
CA SER A 155 9.15 -8.34 -22.52
C SER A 155 8.67 -8.20 -23.97
N LYS A 156 8.43 -9.34 -24.61
CA LYS A 156 7.73 -9.40 -25.91
C LYS A 156 6.21 -9.37 -25.74
N GLU A 157 5.72 -9.56 -24.52
CA GLU A 157 4.30 -9.54 -24.22
C GLU A 157 3.75 -8.12 -24.30
N GLN A 158 2.51 -8.00 -24.78
CA GLN A 158 1.80 -6.72 -24.81
C GLN A 158 0.71 -6.72 -23.75
N ILE A 159 0.81 -5.77 -22.82
CA ILE A 159 -0.27 -5.47 -21.87
C ILE A 159 -1.05 -4.29 -22.43
N THR A 160 -2.21 -4.59 -23.03
CA THR A 160 -3.09 -3.59 -23.64
C THR A 160 -3.97 -2.89 -22.61
N ASN A 161 -4.45 -3.63 -21.61
CA ASN A 161 -5.29 -3.11 -20.54
C ASN A 161 -4.48 -3.06 -19.23
N VAL A 162 -4.25 -1.85 -18.72
CA VAL A 162 -3.53 -1.62 -17.46
C VAL A 162 -4.44 -0.91 -16.48
N LYS A 163 -4.46 -1.37 -15.24
CA LYS A 163 -5.11 -0.63 -14.15
C LYS A 163 -4.17 0.43 -13.59
N THR A 164 -4.55 1.69 -13.79
CA THR A 164 -3.82 2.86 -13.27
C THR A 164 -4.09 3.13 -11.80
N GLU A 165 -5.07 2.45 -11.20
CA GLU A 165 -5.34 2.54 -9.77
C GLU A 165 -4.32 1.71 -8.97
N SER A 166 -3.77 2.31 -7.92
CA SER A 166 -2.85 1.63 -7.00
C SER A 166 -3.56 0.45 -6.36
N PHE A 167 -2.93 -0.72 -6.38
CA PHE A 167 -3.48 -1.88 -5.67
C PHE A 167 -3.36 -1.66 -4.16
N THR A 168 -4.50 -1.48 -3.50
CA THR A 168 -4.59 -1.37 -2.04
C THR A 168 -5.21 -2.66 -1.48
N PRO A 169 -4.42 -3.50 -0.78
CA PRO A 169 -4.90 -4.79 -0.31
C PRO A 169 -5.90 -4.64 0.85
N GLU A 170 -6.92 -5.50 0.86
CA GLU A 170 -7.89 -5.56 1.95
C GLU A 170 -7.32 -6.27 3.17
N ARG A 171 -7.24 -5.57 4.31
CA ARG A 171 -6.63 -6.08 5.55
C ARG A 171 -7.39 -5.57 6.78
N SER A 172 -7.31 -6.30 7.89
CA SER A 172 -7.80 -5.86 9.20
C SER A 172 -6.80 -4.92 9.87
N LEU A 173 -7.28 -3.99 10.69
CA LEU A 173 -6.45 -2.98 11.34
C LEU A 173 -5.32 -3.60 12.20
N ASP A 174 -5.61 -4.68 12.92
CA ASP A 174 -4.67 -5.41 13.78
C ASP A 174 -3.47 -6.06 13.06
N SER A 175 -3.60 -6.26 11.75
CA SER A 175 -2.63 -7.03 10.96
C SER A 175 -1.64 -6.16 10.20
N VAL A 176 -1.92 -4.85 10.06
CA VAL A 176 -1.15 -3.96 9.18
C VAL A 176 -0.04 -3.23 9.92
N LYS A 177 1.15 -3.20 9.31
CA LYS A 177 2.36 -2.59 9.87
C LYS A 177 2.64 -1.21 9.25
N PRO A 178 3.39 -0.35 9.95
CA PRO A 178 3.87 0.90 9.36
C PRO A 178 4.60 0.68 8.03
N GLY A 179 4.28 1.52 7.04
CA GLY A 179 4.78 1.46 5.67
C GLY A 179 3.87 0.70 4.71
N GLN A 180 2.91 -0.09 5.20
CA GLN A 180 1.99 -0.85 4.35
C GLN A 180 0.75 -0.05 3.96
N ASN A 181 0.16 -0.42 2.83
CA ASN A 181 -1.13 0.10 2.40
C ASN A 181 -2.27 -0.81 2.91
N ILE A 182 -3.42 -0.20 3.11
CA ILE A 182 -4.61 -0.89 3.62
C ILE A 182 -5.87 -0.32 2.98
N LYS A 183 -6.75 -1.23 2.56
CA LYS A 183 -8.16 -0.99 2.27
C LYS A 183 -8.96 -1.68 3.37
N ASN A 184 -9.75 -0.93 4.13
CA ASN A 184 -10.44 -1.47 5.28
C ASN A 184 -11.83 -0.83 5.44
N ARG A 185 -12.80 -1.66 5.83
CA ARG A 185 -14.15 -1.23 6.18
C ARG A 185 -14.18 -0.99 7.69
N ALA A 186 -14.46 0.23 8.11
CA ALA A 186 -14.44 0.62 9.51
C ALA A 186 -15.55 1.63 9.85
N PHE A 187 -15.93 1.64 11.12
CA PHE A 187 -16.83 2.60 11.72
C PHE A 187 -16.08 3.82 12.23
N ILE A 188 -16.67 5.00 12.09
CA ILE A 188 -16.15 6.23 12.70
C ILE A 188 -16.63 6.29 14.15
N VAL A 189 -15.74 6.01 15.10
CA VAL A 189 -16.09 6.03 16.53
C VAL A 189 -15.84 7.38 17.17
N GLN A 190 -14.95 8.20 16.59
CA GLN A 190 -14.69 9.56 17.07
C GLN A 190 -14.19 10.45 15.95
N ILE A 191 -14.53 11.74 16.03
CA ILE A 191 -14.07 12.79 15.12
C ILE A 191 -13.48 13.93 15.96
N PHE A 192 -12.27 14.35 15.64
CA PHE A 192 -11.61 15.50 16.28
C PHE A 192 -11.87 16.79 15.49
N GLU A 193 -11.75 17.94 16.17
CA GLU A 193 -11.90 19.26 15.52
C GLU A 193 -10.93 19.43 14.32
N PRO A 194 -11.37 20.09 13.24
CA PRO A 194 -10.57 20.26 12.04
C PRO A 194 -9.34 21.12 12.34
N ARG A 195 -8.21 20.75 11.74
CA ARG A 195 -6.97 21.53 11.79
C ARG A 195 -6.67 22.10 10.41
N PHE A 196 -6.41 23.39 10.39
CA PHE A 196 -6.07 24.10 9.16
C PHE A 196 -4.57 24.36 9.08
N PHE A 197 -4.04 24.30 7.87
CA PHE A 197 -2.65 24.58 7.58
C PHE A 197 -2.49 25.12 6.17
N GLU A 198 -1.40 25.84 5.94
CA GLU A 198 -1.08 26.43 4.66
C GLU A 198 -0.11 25.54 3.88
N VAL A 199 -0.34 25.38 2.58
CA VAL A 199 0.55 24.62 1.69
C VAL A 199 0.95 25.41 0.46
N CYS A 200 2.12 25.08 -0.08
CA CYS A 200 2.57 25.58 -1.36
C CYS A 200 1.70 25.01 -2.49
N PRO A 201 1.15 25.84 -3.40
CA PRO A 201 0.32 25.36 -4.51
C PRO A 201 1.10 24.53 -5.53
N LYS A 202 2.43 24.64 -5.58
CA LYS A 202 3.29 23.93 -6.54
C LYS A 202 3.68 22.53 -6.07
N CYS A 203 4.02 22.36 -4.79
CA CYS A 203 4.50 21.07 -4.27
C CYS A 203 3.68 20.47 -3.12
N ASN A 204 2.59 21.13 -2.70
CA ASN A 204 1.72 20.72 -1.58
C ASN A 204 2.43 20.53 -0.23
N LYS A 205 3.70 20.96 -0.10
CA LYS A 205 4.40 20.99 1.19
C LYS A 205 3.91 22.15 2.04
N LYS A 206 3.98 21.96 3.37
CA LYS A 206 3.60 22.98 4.35
C LYS A 206 4.36 24.28 4.07
N ALA A 207 3.62 25.38 3.97
CA ALA A 207 4.14 26.73 3.85
C ALA A 207 4.10 27.40 5.23
N VAL A 208 5.08 28.27 5.49
CA VAL A 208 5.15 29.08 6.72
C VAL A 208 5.46 30.50 6.28
N ASN A 209 4.69 31.48 6.76
CA ASN A 209 4.89 32.89 6.43
C ASN A 209 4.95 33.18 4.91
N ASN A 210 4.08 32.54 4.12
CA ASN A 210 4.09 32.65 2.65
C ASN A 210 5.38 32.14 1.97
N GLU A 211 6.17 31.32 2.66
CA GLU A 211 7.39 30.73 2.11
C GLU A 211 7.33 29.20 2.05
N CYS A 212 7.90 28.66 0.98
CA CYS A 212 8.11 27.24 0.76
C CYS A 212 9.60 26.97 0.56
N GLY A 213 10.16 26.01 1.30
CA GLY A 213 11.59 25.70 1.23
C GLY A 213 12.12 25.28 -0.14
N GLU A 214 11.24 24.89 -1.08
CA GLU A 214 11.62 24.55 -2.46
C GLU A 214 11.31 25.64 -3.49
N HIS A 215 10.30 26.48 -3.23
CA HIS A 215 9.75 27.42 -4.22
C HIS A 215 9.85 28.88 -3.80
N GLY A 216 10.49 29.17 -2.67
CA GLY A 216 10.63 30.52 -2.12
C GLY A 216 9.28 31.10 -1.73
N THR A 217 9.09 32.39 -2.02
CA THR A 217 7.85 33.12 -1.72
C THR A 217 6.71 32.64 -2.62
N ILE A 218 5.62 32.19 -2.00
CA ILE A 218 4.43 31.66 -2.66
C ILE A 218 3.17 32.23 -2.02
N VAL A 219 2.04 32.20 -2.74
CA VAL A 219 0.72 32.46 -2.15
C VAL A 219 0.19 31.11 -1.66
N PRO A 220 0.10 30.87 -0.34
CA PRO A 220 -0.28 29.58 0.17
C PRO A 220 -1.77 29.31 -0.03
N VAL A 221 -2.09 28.03 -0.21
CA VAL A 221 -3.47 27.55 -0.24
C VAL A 221 -3.79 26.94 1.12
N LYS A 222 -4.90 27.37 1.73
CA LYS A 222 -5.41 26.80 2.98
C LYS A 222 -5.90 25.39 2.73
N ARG A 223 -5.47 24.44 3.55
CA ARG A 223 -5.94 23.05 3.57
C ARG A 223 -6.38 22.66 4.96
N ALA A 224 -7.22 21.63 5.02
CA ALA A 224 -7.76 21.08 6.24
C ALA A 224 -7.38 19.61 6.37
N LEU A 225 -7.20 19.18 7.61
CA LEU A 225 -7.20 17.77 7.98
C LEU A 225 -8.14 17.56 9.16
N ILE A 226 -8.79 16.41 9.20
CA ILE A 226 -9.50 15.91 10.37
C ILE A 226 -8.84 14.62 10.83
N THR A 227 -8.82 14.41 12.13
CA THR A 227 -8.45 13.13 12.70
C THR A 227 -9.71 12.39 13.10
N LEU A 228 -9.77 11.12 12.77
CA LEU A 228 -10.82 10.19 13.11
C LEU A 228 -10.24 9.09 14.01
N VAL A 229 -11.08 8.47 14.83
CA VAL A 229 -10.80 7.12 15.35
C VAL A 229 -11.70 6.16 14.57
N LEU A 230 -11.08 5.13 14.02
CA LEU A 230 -11.70 4.12 13.19
C LEU A 230 -11.63 2.77 13.91
N ASP A 231 -12.73 2.02 13.88
CA ASP A 231 -12.84 0.69 14.48
C ASP A 231 -13.41 -0.29 13.45
N ASP A 232 -12.71 -1.40 13.20
CA ASP A 232 -13.15 -2.49 12.31
C ASP A 232 -13.55 -3.77 13.07
N GLY A 233 -13.62 -3.69 14.40
CA GLY A 233 -13.86 -4.80 15.31
C GLY A 233 -12.61 -5.56 15.73
N SER A 234 -11.47 -5.38 15.05
CA SER A 234 -10.18 -6.00 15.42
C SER A 234 -9.31 -5.08 16.25
N GLU A 235 -9.21 -3.80 15.88
CA GLU A 235 -8.43 -2.78 16.59
C GLU A 235 -9.02 -1.38 16.34
N ASN A 236 -8.69 -0.43 17.22
CA ASN A 236 -8.98 0.98 17.03
C ASN A 236 -7.76 1.72 16.50
N ILE A 237 -7.89 2.49 15.42
CA ILE A 237 -6.79 3.28 14.86
C ILE A 237 -7.14 4.75 14.64
N ARG A 238 -6.14 5.63 14.77
CA ARG A 238 -6.27 7.02 14.33
C ARG A 238 -6.14 7.12 12.82
N GLY A 239 -7.19 7.60 12.16
CA GLY A 239 -7.20 7.94 10.74
C GLY A 239 -7.00 9.44 10.53
N VAL A 240 -6.04 9.85 9.70
CA VAL A 240 -5.85 11.24 9.28
C VAL A 240 -6.40 11.41 7.89
N VAL A 241 -7.43 12.24 7.74
CA VAL A 241 -8.13 12.50 6.48
C VAL A 241 -7.86 13.93 6.04
N PHE A 242 -7.37 14.10 4.81
CA PHE A 242 -7.10 15.40 4.21
C PHE A 242 -8.27 15.88 3.34
N SER A 243 -8.27 17.16 2.96
CA SER A 243 -9.32 17.87 2.23
C SER A 243 -10.16 17.04 1.24
N GLU A 244 -9.55 16.29 0.32
CA GLU A 244 -10.30 15.47 -0.66
C GLU A 244 -11.10 14.34 0.00
N GLY A 245 -10.50 13.63 0.97
CA GLY A 245 -11.18 12.62 1.76
C GLY A 245 -12.23 13.19 2.71
N ILE A 246 -12.05 14.43 3.18
CA ILE A 246 -13.04 15.14 4.02
C ILE A 246 -14.33 15.37 3.23
N LYS A 247 -14.21 15.82 1.98
CA LYS A 247 -15.37 15.98 1.08
C LYS A 247 -16.06 14.66 0.78
N ALA A 248 -15.30 13.57 0.65
CA ALA A 248 -15.86 12.23 0.46
C ALA A 248 -16.66 11.71 1.68
N LEU A 249 -16.36 12.20 2.89
CA LEU A 249 -17.20 12.00 4.08
C LEU A 249 -18.49 12.83 4.06
N GLY A 250 -18.65 13.73 3.07
CA GLY A 250 -19.79 14.62 2.94
C GLY A 250 -19.72 15.84 3.86
N ILE A 251 -18.51 16.26 4.26
CA ILE A 251 -18.27 17.50 5.00
C ILE A 251 -17.82 18.58 4.01
N GLU A 252 -18.55 19.67 3.95
CA GLU A 252 -18.26 20.80 3.05
C GLU A 252 -17.33 21.84 3.71
N ASP A 253 -16.67 22.66 2.88
CA ASP A 253 -15.66 23.63 3.37
C ASP A 253 -16.26 24.67 4.35
N ASN A 254 -17.53 25.07 4.15
CA ASN A 254 -18.24 25.99 5.06
C ASN A 254 -18.56 25.35 6.42
N GLU A 255 -18.78 24.03 6.45
CA GLU A 255 -19.04 23.28 7.67
C GLU A 255 -17.76 23.12 8.49
N LEU A 256 -16.60 22.97 7.84
CA LEU A 256 -15.31 22.89 8.53
C LEU A 256 -14.96 24.17 9.29
N GLU A 257 -15.32 25.34 8.75
CA GLU A 257 -14.98 26.64 9.36
C GLU A 257 -15.99 27.08 10.43
N ASN A 258 -17.20 26.52 10.44
CA ASN A 258 -18.24 26.86 11.39
C ASN A 258 -18.41 25.77 12.45
N LYS A 259 -18.11 26.09 13.71
CA LYS A 259 -18.13 25.13 14.82
C LYS A 259 -19.50 24.47 15.05
N GLU A 260 -20.60 25.20 14.89
CA GLU A 260 -21.94 24.65 15.11
C GLU A 260 -22.34 23.68 13.99
N LEU A 261 -22.06 24.05 12.74
CA LEU A 261 -22.30 23.18 11.58
C LEU A 261 -21.42 21.93 11.64
N PHE A 262 -20.15 22.09 12.01
CA PHE A 262 -19.23 20.98 12.19
C PHE A 262 -19.72 20.00 13.26
N GLU A 263 -20.17 20.48 14.43
CA GLU A 263 -20.66 19.60 15.49
C GLU A 263 -21.94 18.85 15.07
N LYS A 264 -22.84 19.49 14.31
CA LYS A 264 -24.00 18.80 13.73
C LYS A 264 -23.54 17.68 12.79
N LYS A 265 -22.65 17.99 11.85
CA LYS A 265 -22.13 17.03 10.87
C LYS A 265 -21.36 15.88 11.54
N LYS A 266 -20.60 16.19 12.59
CA LYS A 266 -19.89 15.22 13.41
C LYS A 266 -20.85 14.22 14.04
N ASN A 267 -21.96 14.68 14.63
CA ASN A 267 -22.96 13.78 15.21
C ASN A 267 -23.64 12.89 14.16
N GLU A 268 -23.82 13.37 12.93
CA GLU A 268 -24.35 12.57 11.82
C GLU A 268 -23.37 11.48 11.35
N LEU A 269 -22.07 11.70 11.48
CA LEU A 269 -21.03 10.78 10.98
C LEU A 269 -20.56 9.76 12.04
N LEU A 270 -20.83 9.99 13.31
CA LEU A 270 -20.45 9.04 14.36
C LEU A 270 -21.27 7.76 14.24
N GLY A 271 -20.59 6.62 14.22
CA GLY A 271 -21.20 5.31 14.00
C GLY A 271 -21.50 4.98 12.53
N GLU A 272 -21.27 5.91 11.62
CA GLU A 272 -21.33 5.63 10.18
C GLU A 272 -20.11 4.81 9.74
N GLU A 273 -20.31 4.08 8.65
CA GLU A 273 -19.35 3.12 8.16
C GLU A 273 -18.90 3.45 6.73
N PHE A 274 -17.60 3.37 6.50
CA PHE A 274 -16.99 3.67 5.21
C PHE A 274 -15.89 2.68 4.87
N ILE A 275 -15.50 2.66 3.59
CA ILE A 275 -14.27 2.02 3.13
C ILE A 275 -13.18 3.07 3.11
N PHE A 276 -12.16 2.88 3.95
CA PHE A 276 -10.98 3.71 4.03
C PHE A 276 -9.81 3.04 3.31
N GLU A 277 -9.18 3.78 2.42
CA GLU A 277 -7.95 3.37 1.74
C GLU A 277 -6.82 4.32 2.09
N GLY A 278 -5.66 3.78 2.47
CA GLY A 278 -4.57 4.61 2.94
C GLY A 278 -3.27 3.86 3.17
N SER A 279 -2.30 4.61 3.70
CA SER A 279 -0.98 4.11 4.08
C SER A 279 -0.79 4.22 5.59
N MET A 280 -0.30 3.15 6.20
CA MET A 280 0.03 3.11 7.63
C MET A 280 1.35 3.81 7.86
N ARG A 281 1.38 4.78 8.79
CA ARG A 281 2.60 5.50 9.14
C ARG A 281 2.86 5.42 10.63
N SER A 282 4.14 5.29 10.97
CA SER A 282 4.59 5.44 12.35
C SER A 282 4.83 6.92 12.61
N ASN A 283 4.20 7.43 13.66
CA ASN A 283 4.49 8.74 14.21
C ASN A 283 5.60 8.61 15.25
N SER A 284 6.83 8.94 14.86
CA SER A 284 8.02 8.77 15.71
C SER A 284 8.00 9.63 16.97
N VAL A 285 7.20 10.70 17.02
CA VAL A 285 7.11 11.59 18.19
C VAL A 285 6.25 10.97 19.28
N PHE A 286 5.16 10.30 18.91
CA PHE A 286 4.19 9.72 19.85
C PHE A 286 4.29 8.20 19.94
N ASN A 287 5.18 7.59 19.14
CA ASN A 287 5.31 6.14 18.98
C ASN A 287 3.97 5.44 18.68
N THR A 288 3.09 6.13 17.96
CA THR A 288 1.77 5.62 17.54
C THR A 288 1.77 5.29 16.06
N THR A 289 0.98 4.29 15.68
CA THR A 289 0.69 4.02 14.27
C THR A 289 -0.60 4.73 13.89
N GLU A 290 -0.59 5.41 12.75
CA GLU A 290 -1.72 6.18 12.23
C GLU A 290 -1.98 5.78 10.77
N LEU A 291 -3.25 5.70 10.41
CA LEU A 291 -3.68 5.51 9.03
C LEU A 291 -3.74 6.88 8.34
N ILE A 292 -2.89 7.10 7.34
CA ILE A 292 -3.03 8.26 6.45
C ILE A 292 -4.01 7.87 5.34
N VAL A 293 -5.22 8.43 5.40
CA VAL A 293 -6.30 8.12 4.48
C VAL A 293 -6.10 8.92 3.20
N ASN A 294 -6.00 8.20 2.08
CA ASN A 294 -5.86 8.75 0.74
C ASN A 294 -7.20 8.78 0.00
N LYS A 295 -8.08 7.82 0.28
CA LYS A 295 -9.40 7.70 -0.37
C LYS A 295 -10.42 7.19 0.64
N VAL A 296 -11.64 7.73 0.55
CA VAL A 296 -12.80 7.32 1.36
C VAL A 296 -13.93 7.02 0.39
N ASN A 297 -14.54 5.85 0.51
CA ASN A 297 -15.71 5.49 -0.27
C ASN A 297 -16.87 5.14 0.67
N LYS A 298 -18.08 5.53 0.28
CA LYS A 298 -19.30 5.03 0.93
C LYS A 298 -19.47 3.54 0.65
N ILE A 299 -20.15 2.86 1.57
CA ILE A 299 -20.49 1.46 1.38
C ILE A 299 -21.71 1.36 0.48
N GLU A 300 -21.55 0.63 -0.62
CA GLU A 300 -22.66 0.17 -1.43
C GLU A 300 -23.18 -1.15 -0.85
N VAL A 301 -24.34 -1.08 -0.19
CA VAL A 301 -24.92 -2.21 0.57
C VAL A 301 -25.14 -3.43 -0.33
N ASP A 302 -25.60 -3.23 -1.57
CA ASP A 302 -25.86 -4.33 -2.51
C ASP A 302 -24.58 -5.09 -2.89
N SER A 303 -23.53 -4.34 -3.25
CA SER A 303 -22.19 -4.88 -3.54
C SER A 303 -21.58 -5.60 -2.34
N LEU A 304 -21.83 -5.10 -1.13
CA LEU A 304 -21.36 -5.73 0.12
C LEU A 304 -22.09 -7.06 0.39
N ILE A 305 -23.41 -7.10 0.22
CA ILE A 305 -24.20 -8.33 0.42
C ILE A 305 -23.74 -9.43 -0.53
N GLU A 306 -23.41 -9.08 -1.77
CA GLU A 306 -22.91 -10.05 -2.76
C GLU A 306 -21.56 -10.64 -2.37
N SER A 307 -20.63 -9.82 -1.86
CA SER A 307 -19.31 -10.30 -1.43
C SER A 307 -19.32 -11.16 -0.16
N LEU A 308 -20.34 -11.01 0.70
CA LEU A 308 -20.52 -11.80 1.93
C LEU A 308 -21.32 -13.11 1.73
N ARG A 309 -21.89 -13.35 0.53
CA ARG A 309 -22.66 -14.56 0.21
C ARG A 309 -21.80 -15.74 -0.28
N VAL A 310 -20.48 -15.58 -0.29
CA VAL A 310 -19.48 -16.62 -0.64
C VAL A 310 -18.99 -17.30 0.62
#